data_AF-A0A355QK66-F1
#
_entry.id   AF-A0A355QK66-F1
#
_cell.length_a   1.000
_cell.length_b   1.000
_cell.length_c   1.000
_cell.angle_alpha   90.00
_cell.angle_beta   90.00
_cell.angle_gamma   90.00
#
_symmetry.space_group_name_H-M   'P 1'
#
loop_
_entity.id
_entity.type
_entity.pdbx_description
1 polymer ?
#
loop_
_entity_poly.entity_id
_entity_poly.type
_entity_poly.pdbx_seq_one_letter_code
_entity_poly.pdbx_strand_id
1 'polypeptide(L)'
;MREVAVVATALHQVPALTDTTEVQVMVPLINAARDAVGITQADIGFTCSGSSDFLAGQAFSFVQTLDAVGAFPPICESHVEMD
;
A
#
# COMPACT_ATOMS: atom_id res chain seq x y z
N MET A 1 -4.86 -14.42 -22.84
CA MET A 1 -4.87 -13.53 -21.67
C MET A 1 -5.30 -14.34 -20.46
N ARG A 2 -4.91 -13.94 -19.25
CA ARG A 2 -5.33 -14.60 -18.00
C ARG A 2 -6.56 -13.86 -17.46
N GLU A 3 -7.51 -14.57 -16.87
CA GLU A 3 -8.66 -13.96 -16.18
C GLU A 3 -8.18 -13.23 -14.92
N VAL A 4 -8.68 -12.02 -14.68
CA VAL A 4 -8.28 -11.16 -13.55
C VAL A 4 -9.53 -10.54 -12.92
N ALA A 5 -9.56 -10.48 -11.59
CA ALA A 5 -10.62 -9.84 -10.83
C ALA A 5 -10.05 -8.97 -9.70
N VAL A 6 -10.76 -7.89 -9.37
CA VAL A 6 -10.53 -7.12 -8.14
C VAL A 6 -11.36 -7.78 -7.04
N VAL A 7 -10.68 -8.28 -6.01
CA VAL A 7 -11.33 -9.08 -4.95
C VAL A 7 -11.57 -8.31 -3.66
N ALA A 8 -10.84 -7.21 -3.43
CA ALA A 8 -10.99 -6.34 -2.26
C ALA A 8 -10.63 -4.90 -2.59
N THR A 9 -11.20 -3.97 -1.83
CA THR A 9 -10.82 -2.55 -1.84
C THR A 9 -10.93 -1.99 -0.43
N ALA A 10 -10.02 -1.09 -0.07
CA ALA A 10 -10.08 -0.29 1.13
C ALA A 10 -9.67 1.15 0.77
N LEU A 11 -10.34 2.13 1.37
CA LEU A 11 -10.15 3.54 1.03
C LEU A 11 -10.18 4.38 2.30
N HIS A 12 -9.30 5.39 2.37
CA HIS A 12 -9.37 6.46 3.35
C HIS A 12 -9.43 7.80 2.61
N GLN A 13 -10.39 8.65 2.96
CA GLN A 13 -10.54 9.99 2.37
C GLN A 13 -10.74 11.02 3.47
N VAL A 14 -9.86 12.01 3.48
CA VAL A 14 -9.94 13.17 4.37
C VAL A 14 -9.58 14.43 3.58
N PRO A 15 -10.09 15.61 3.97
CA PRO A 15 -9.74 16.87 3.29
C PRO A 15 -8.25 17.21 3.37
N ALA A 16 -7.59 16.83 4.46
CA ALA A 16 -6.15 16.97 4.65
C ALA A 16 -5.65 15.88 5.60
N LEU A 17 -4.51 15.29 5.27
CA LEU A 17 -3.75 14.45 6.17
C LEU A 17 -2.87 15.35 7.04
N THR A 18 -3.24 15.48 8.32
CA THR A 18 -2.52 16.27 9.32
C THR A 18 -2.12 15.33 10.46
N ASP A 19 -0.90 15.47 10.95
CA ASP A 19 -0.38 14.73 12.12
C ASP A 19 -0.33 13.18 11.99
N THR A 20 -0.44 12.63 10.78
CA THR A 20 -0.34 11.19 10.51
C THR A 20 0.61 10.92 9.35
N THR A 21 1.44 9.89 9.47
CA THR A 21 2.32 9.45 8.38
C THR A 21 1.56 8.56 7.40
N GLU A 22 2.07 8.47 6.17
CA GLU A 22 1.50 7.58 5.14
C GLU A 22 1.41 6.13 5.63
N VAL A 23 2.44 5.62 6.31
CA VAL A 23 2.44 4.26 6.88
C VAL A 23 1.31 4.05 7.89
N GLN A 24 1.07 5.03 8.76
CA GLN A 24 0.00 4.96 9.76
C GLN A 24 -1.38 4.88 9.11
N VAL A 25 -1.54 5.47 7.92
CA VAL A 25 -2.76 5.38 7.10
C VAL A 25 -2.82 4.06 6.33
N MET A 26 -1.70 3.61 5.77
CA MET A 26 -1.66 2.45 4.86
C MET A 26 -1.81 1.11 5.59
N VAL A 27 -1.20 0.94 6.76
CA VAL A 27 -1.30 -0.31 7.55
C VAL A 27 -2.75 -0.77 7.76
N PRO A 28 -3.67 0.05 8.30
CA PRO A 28 -5.05 -0.39 8.52
C PRO A 28 -5.81 -0.65 7.21
N LEU A 29 -5.51 0.07 6.12
CA LEU A 29 -6.16 -0.15 4.82
C LEU A 29 -5.73 -1.46 4.17
N ILE A 30 -4.44 -1.76 4.19
CA ILE A 30 -3.89 -3.00 3.63
C ILE A 30 -4.45 -4.19 4.41
N ASN A 31 -4.50 -4.12 5.74
CA ASN A 31 -5.10 -5.17 6.57
C ASN A 31 -6.60 -5.32 6.28
N ALA A 32 -7.36 -4.23 6.18
CA ALA A 32 -8.78 -4.30 5.85
C ALA A 32 -9.04 -4.98 4.49
N ALA A 33 -8.23 -4.68 3.47
CA ALA A 33 -8.34 -5.32 2.16
C ALA A 33 -8.00 -6.82 2.20
N ARG A 34 -6.99 -7.21 2.98
CA ARG A 34 -6.60 -8.62 3.19
C ARG A 34 -7.67 -9.41 3.94
N ASP A 35 -8.16 -8.85 5.04
CA ASP A 35 -9.17 -9.46 5.90
C ASP A 35 -10.49 -9.68 5.15
N ALA A 36 -10.87 -8.75 4.26
CA ALA A 36 -12.09 -8.86 3.46
C ALA A 36 -12.15 -10.11 2.56
N VAL A 37 -10.99 -10.69 2.22
CA VAL A 37 -10.88 -11.89 1.36
C VAL A 37 -10.15 -13.05 2.05
N GLY A 38 -9.81 -12.90 3.33
CA GLY A 38 -9.20 -13.95 4.14
C GLY A 38 -7.80 -14.38 3.69
N ILE A 39 -6.99 -13.44 3.17
CA ILE A 39 -5.61 -13.70 2.73
C ILE A 39 -4.59 -13.02 3.66
N THR A 40 -3.35 -13.45 3.56
CA THR A 40 -2.21 -12.89 4.30
C THR A 40 -1.14 -12.36 3.36
N GLN A 41 -0.09 -11.71 3.88
CA GLN A 41 1.07 -11.32 3.08
C GLN A 41 1.74 -12.52 2.37
N ALA A 42 1.68 -13.73 2.95
CA ALA A 42 2.27 -14.93 2.34
C ALA A 42 1.56 -15.37 1.03
N ASP A 43 0.32 -14.93 0.83
CA ASP A 43 -0.50 -15.25 -0.35
C ASP A 43 -0.31 -14.23 -1.50
N ILE A 44 0.35 -13.10 -1.23
CA ILE A 44 0.59 -12.03 -2.20
C ILE A 44 1.96 -12.24 -2.81
N GLY A 45 2.03 -12.54 -4.11
CA GLY A 45 3.30 -12.75 -4.83
C GLY A 45 3.91 -11.48 -5.44
N PHE A 46 3.17 -10.37 -5.46
CA PHE A 46 3.61 -9.11 -6.07
C PHE A 46 2.84 -7.93 -5.48
N THR A 47 3.53 -6.82 -5.23
CA THR A 47 2.91 -5.55 -4.86
C THR A 47 3.23 -4.48 -5.89
N CYS A 48 2.22 -3.71 -6.29
CA CYS A 48 2.40 -2.48 -7.05
C CYS A 48 2.03 -1.33 -6.12
N SER A 49 2.96 -0.43 -5.86
CA SER A 49 2.78 0.73 -4.98
C SER A 49 2.93 2.03 -5.76
N GLY A 50 2.37 3.11 -5.25
CA GLY A 50 2.63 4.45 -5.75
C GLY A 50 2.51 5.50 -4.65
N SER A 51 3.21 6.60 -4.83
CA SER A 51 3.27 7.70 -3.85
C SER A 51 3.27 9.06 -4.56
N SER A 52 3.13 10.12 -3.76
CA SER A 52 3.19 11.52 -4.20
C SER A 52 4.15 12.30 -3.31
N ASP A 53 5.41 11.85 -3.27
CA ASP A 53 6.49 12.37 -2.41
C ASP A 53 6.62 13.89 -2.50
N PHE A 54 6.49 14.43 -3.71
CA PHE A 54 6.55 15.87 -3.96
C PHE A 54 5.49 16.65 -3.18
N LEU A 55 4.24 16.17 -3.18
CA LEU A 55 3.14 16.79 -2.43
C LEU A 55 3.23 16.52 -0.94
N ALA A 56 3.74 15.35 -0.55
CA ALA A 56 3.98 15.01 0.85
C ALA A 56 5.16 15.78 1.46
N GLY A 57 6.06 16.33 0.64
CA GLY A 57 7.26 17.02 1.08
C GLY A 57 8.24 16.10 1.82
N GLN A 58 8.18 14.79 1.57
CA GLN A 58 9.03 13.77 2.17
C GLN A 58 9.80 13.03 1.09
N ALA A 59 11.11 12.86 1.28
CA ALA A 59 11.90 12.05 0.36
C ALA A 59 11.79 10.56 0.71
N PHE A 60 11.71 9.70 -0.30
CA PHE A 60 11.71 8.24 -0.17
C PHE A 60 10.49 7.68 0.58
N SER A 61 9.31 8.26 0.39
CA SER A 61 8.10 7.77 1.08
C SER A 61 7.78 6.31 0.72
N PHE A 62 8.15 5.88 -0.49
CA PHE A 62 8.00 4.50 -0.96
C PHE A 62 8.64 3.45 -0.03
N VAL A 63 9.77 3.79 0.60
CA VAL A 63 10.45 2.88 1.55
C VAL A 63 9.56 2.64 2.76
N GLN A 64 8.87 3.70 3.20
CA GLN A 64 7.97 3.63 4.35
C GLN A 64 6.72 2.82 4.01
N THR A 65 6.22 2.92 2.78
CA THR A 65 5.05 2.14 2.33
C THR A 65 5.33 0.63 2.30
N LEU A 66 6.58 0.19 2.09
CA LEU A 66 6.97 -1.23 2.23
C LEU A 66 6.80 -1.76 3.65
N ASP A 67 7.01 -0.93 4.68
CA ASP A 67 6.75 -1.32 6.07
C ASP A 67 5.26 -1.61 6.31
N ALA A 68 4.36 -0.91 5.59
CA ALA A 68 2.92 -1.15 5.67
C ALA A 68 2.47 -2.43 4.94
N VAL A 69 3.13 -2.77 3.84
CA VAL A 69 2.85 -3.98 3.07
C VAL A 69 3.29 -5.22 3.86
N GLY A 70 4.51 -5.18 4.40
CA GLY A 70 5.13 -6.29 5.12
C GLY A 70 6.30 -6.87 4.31
N ALA A 71 7.51 -6.68 4.81
CA ALA A 71 8.75 -7.07 4.13
C ALA A 71 9.03 -8.59 4.10
N PHE A 72 8.23 -9.40 4.81
CA PHE A 72 8.43 -10.85 4.91
C PHE A 72 7.11 -11.65 4.74
N PRO A 73 7.12 -12.75 3.97
CA PRO A 73 8.22 -13.22 3.11
C PRO A 73 8.55 -12.21 2.00
N PRO A 74 9.81 -12.13 1.52
CA PRO A 74 10.18 -11.16 0.51
C PRO A 74 9.49 -11.47 -0.82
N ILE A 75 9.01 -10.43 -1.49
CA ILE A 75 8.32 -10.51 -2.78
C ILE A 75 8.87 -9.49 -3.76
N CYS A 76 8.57 -9.67 -5.05
CA CYS A 76 8.82 -8.64 -6.04
C CYS A 76 7.84 -7.47 -5.85
N GLU A 77 8.34 -6.26 -6.04
CA GLU A 77 7.56 -5.03 -5.92
C GLU A 77 7.92 -4.08 -7.07
N SER A 78 6.94 -3.28 -7.47
CA SER A 78 7.14 -2.16 -8.39
C SER A 78 6.52 -0.92 -7.79
N HIS A 79 7.31 0.15 -7.77
CA HIS A 79 6.92 1.45 -7.29
C HIS A 79 6.77 2.44 -8.46
N VAL A 80 5.73 3.26 -8.43
CA VAL A 80 5.53 4.39 -9.35
C VAL A 80 5.36 5.68 -8.56
N GLU A 81 6.29 6.60 -8.72
CA GLU A 81 6.19 7.97 -8.21
C GLU A 81 5.27 8.78 -9.12
N MET A 82 4.40 9.60 -8.54
CA MET A 82 3.65 10.63 -9.25
C MET A 82 4.25 12.00 -8.92
N ASP A 83 4.91 12.60 -9.92
CA ASP A 83 5.47 13.95 -9.92
C ASP A 83 4.42 15.05 -10.21
#